data_AF-A0A9E2JY90-F1
#
_entry.id   AF-A0A9E2JY90-F1
#
_cell.length_a   1.000
_cell.length_b   1.000
_cell.length_c   1.000
_cell.angle_alpha   90.00
_cell.angle_beta   90.00
_cell.angle_gamma   90.00
#
_symmetry.space_group_name_H-M   'P 1'
#
loop_
_entity.id
_entity.type
_entity.pdbx_description
1 polymer ?
#
loop_
_entity_poly.entity_id
_entity_poly.type
_entity_poly.pdbx_seq_one_letter_code
_entity_poly.pdbx_strand_id
1 'polypeptide(L)'
;MNRAHNTRAWVLWLLIASGQVAAQAGDVQTGCTKAQACAVCHGPNGVSSAPDAPHLAGQPAIYLAAQLKAYREGSRKHEVMAVMAKPLSDADIDHLAAWYNAIRIEAILP
;
A
#
# COMPACT_ATOMS: atom_id res chain seq x y z
N MET A 1 27.29 -6.01 -62.15
CA MET A 1 26.05 -5.24 -62.35
C MET A 1 24.99 -5.74 -61.38
N ASN A 2 24.55 -4.82 -60.51
CA ASN A 2 23.50 -4.81 -59.46
C ASN A 2 22.63 -6.05 -59.18
N ARG A 3 22.72 -6.56 -57.95
CA ARG A 3 21.55 -7.02 -57.17
C ARG A 3 21.13 -5.90 -56.22
N ALA A 4 19.95 -5.35 -56.44
CA ALA A 4 19.30 -4.45 -55.51
C ALA A 4 18.69 -5.28 -54.36
N HIS A 5 19.18 -5.09 -53.13
CA HIS A 5 18.53 -5.61 -51.94
C HIS A 5 17.97 -4.45 -51.12
N ASN A 6 16.65 -4.52 -50.98
CA ASN A 6 15.71 -3.56 -50.44
C ASN A 6 15.90 -3.40 -48.91
N THR A 7 16.49 -2.30 -48.46
CA THR A 7 16.84 -2.03 -47.05
C THR A 7 15.70 -1.47 -46.19
N ARG A 8 14.46 -1.41 -46.71
CA ARG A 8 13.36 -0.66 -46.07
C ARG A 8 12.47 -1.47 -45.11
N ALA A 9 12.73 -2.76 -44.91
CA ALA A 9 11.83 -3.62 -44.13
C ALA A 9 12.21 -3.81 -42.64
N TRP A 10 13.40 -3.36 -42.21
CA TRP A 10 13.93 -3.74 -40.88
C TRP A 10 13.70 -2.70 -39.78
N VAL A 11 13.21 -1.49 -40.09
CA VAL A 11 13.07 -0.40 -39.09
C VAL A 11 11.68 -0.40 -38.43
N LEU A 12 10.74 -1.23 -38.88
CA LEU A 12 9.34 -1.25 -38.42
C LEU A 12 9.03 -2.31 -37.35
N TRP A 13 10.01 -2.79 -36.59
CA TRP A 13 9.80 -3.84 -35.57
C TRP A 13 10.29 -3.49 -34.16
N LEU A 14 10.65 -2.23 -33.88
CA LEU A 14 11.25 -1.81 -32.60
C LEU A 14 10.46 -0.73 -31.86
N LEU A 15 9.13 -0.82 -31.90
CA LEU A 15 8.27 0.04 -31.09
C LEU A 15 7.20 -0.78 -30.38
N ILE A 16 7.19 -0.62 -29.04
CA ILE A 16 6.14 -0.99 -28.08
C ILE A 16 6.33 -2.36 -27.42
N ALA A 17 7.19 -2.40 -26.41
CA ALA A 17 7.00 -3.27 -25.25
C ALA A 17 7.41 -2.52 -23.97
N SER A 18 6.87 -1.31 -23.78
CA SER A 18 6.91 -0.65 -22.49
C SER A 18 5.90 -1.35 -21.59
N GLY A 19 6.32 -2.42 -20.92
CA GLY A 19 5.52 -3.04 -19.86
C GLY A 19 5.27 -2.00 -18.78
N GLN A 20 4.03 -1.51 -18.69
CA GLN A 20 3.61 -0.66 -17.59
C GLN A 20 3.63 -1.52 -16.33
N VAL A 21 4.65 -1.34 -15.49
CA VAL A 21 4.60 -1.85 -14.11
C VAL A 21 3.57 -0.97 -13.40
N ALA A 22 2.31 -1.38 -13.48
CA ALA A 22 1.29 -0.83 -12.61
C ALA A 22 1.64 -1.28 -11.19
N ALA A 23 1.92 -0.31 -10.31
CA ALA A 23 1.94 -0.61 -8.88
C ALA A 23 0.56 -1.19 -8.52
N GLN A 24 0.52 -2.44 -8.07
CA GLN A 24 -0.73 -3.08 -7.71
C GLN A 24 -1.31 -2.31 -6.51
N ALA A 25 -2.40 -1.59 -6.73
CA ALA A 25 -3.09 -0.91 -5.64
C ALA A 25 -3.62 -1.95 -4.63
N GLY A 26 -3.52 -1.64 -3.34
CA GLY A 26 -4.05 -2.52 -2.30
C GLY A 26 -5.56 -2.73 -2.46
N ASP A 27 -6.00 -3.99 -2.42
CA ASP A 27 -7.41 -4.36 -2.33
C ASP A 27 -8.00 -3.98 -0.96
N VAL A 28 -9.00 -3.10 -0.98
CA VAL A 28 -9.69 -2.55 0.20
C VAL A 28 -10.44 -3.63 0.97
N GLN A 29 -11.05 -4.59 0.28
CA GLN A 29 -11.85 -5.63 0.92
C GLN A 29 -10.97 -6.59 1.74
N THR A 30 -9.86 -7.03 1.15
CA THR A 30 -8.82 -7.82 1.84
C THR A 30 -8.23 -7.04 3.01
N GLY A 31 -7.99 -5.75 2.83
CA GLY A 31 -7.54 -4.84 3.89
C GLY A 31 -8.51 -4.79 5.08
N CYS A 32 -9.81 -4.68 4.80
CA CYS A 32 -10.86 -4.69 5.83
C CYS A 32 -10.84 -5.98 6.66
N THR A 33 -10.74 -7.14 6.01
CA THR A 33 -10.65 -8.43 6.72
C THR A 33 -9.39 -8.50 7.59
N LYS A 34 -8.24 -8.08 7.08
CA LYS A 34 -6.98 -8.08 7.85
C LYS A 34 -6.98 -7.08 9.01
N ALA A 35 -7.64 -5.94 8.83
CA ALA A 35 -7.73 -4.87 9.82
C ALA A 35 -8.45 -5.31 11.12
N GLN A 36 -9.19 -6.44 11.09
CA GLN A 36 -9.80 -7.02 12.29
C GLN A 36 -8.79 -7.26 13.42
N ALA A 37 -7.57 -7.68 13.10
CA ALA A 37 -6.50 -7.88 14.08
C ALA A 37 -5.96 -6.55 14.68
N CYS A 38 -6.19 -5.43 14.00
CA CYS A 38 -5.75 -4.11 14.41
C CYS A 38 -6.82 -3.36 15.24
N ALA A 39 -8.08 -3.75 15.08
CA ALA A 39 -9.25 -3.05 15.62
C ALA A 39 -9.27 -2.97 17.15
N VAL A 40 -8.63 -3.92 17.85
CA VAL A 40 -8.56 -3.94 19.32
C VAL A 40 -7.92 -2.66 19.87
N CYS A 41 -6.87 -2.17 19.21
CA CYS A 41 -6.16 -0.96 19.65
C CYS A 41 -6.55 0.26 18.83
N HIS A 42 -6.73 0.12 17.52
CA HIS A 42 -6.96 1.27 16.62
C HIS A 42 -8.45 1.55 16.37
N GLY A 43 -9.35 0.78 16.96
CA GLY A 43 -10.79 0.86 16.75
C GLY A 43 -11.24 0.15 15.47
N PRO A 44 -12.51 -0.29 15.40
CA PRO A 44 -13.04 -1.05 14.25
C PRO A 44 -13.00 -0.27 12.94
N ASN A 45 -13.13 1.06 13.03
CA ASN A 45 -13.08 1.96 11.88
C ASN A 45 -11.78 2.79 11.85
N GLY A 46 -10.71 2.36 12.53
CA GLY A 46 -9.47 3.12 12.62
C GLY A 46 -9.58 4.39 13.46
N VAL A 47 -10.64 4.55 14.25
CA VAL A 47 -10.79 5.62 15.24
C VAL A 47 -10.61 5.00 16.62
N SER A 48 -9.39 5.08 17.15
CA SER A 48 -9.06 4.54 18.46
C SER A 48 -9.82 5.23 19.59
N SER A 49 -10.18 4.46 20.62
CA SER A 49 -10.61 4.95 21.94
C SER A 49 -9.52 4.82 23.00
N ALA A 50 -8.37 4.23 22.67
CA ALA A 50 -7.24 4.04 23.57
C ALA A 50 -6.28 5.24 23.48
N PRO A 51 -5.74 5.72 24.61
CA PRO A 51 -4.88 6.90 24.63
C PRO A 51 -3.55 6.70 23.87
N ASP A 52 -3.03 5.47 23.87
CA ASP A 52 -1.71 5.15 23.34
C ASP A 52 -1.74 4.60 21.91
N ALA A 53 -2.92 4.47 21.31
CA ALA A 53 -3.08 3.98 19.94
C ALA A 53 -3.60 5.11 19.03
N PRO A 54 -2.86 5.48 17.97
CA PRO A 54 -3.28 6.55 17.07
C PRO A 54 -4.50 6.14 16.24
N HIS A 55 -5.26 7.14 15.79
CA HIS A 55 -6.24 6.97 14.73
C HIS A 55 -5.55 6.68 13.38
N LEU A 56 -6.09 5.71 12.65
CA LEU A 56 -5.62 5.28 11.33
C LEU A 56 -6.57 5.71 10.21
N ALA A 57 -7.84 5.95 10.54
CA ALA A 57 -8.88 6.31 9.59
C ALA A 57 -8.53 7.55 8.76
N GLY A 58 -8.65 7.45 7.44
CA GLY A 58 -8.40 8.54 6.50
C GLY A 58 -6.93 8.91 6.31
N GLN A 59 -6.00 8.22 6.97
CA GLN A 59 -4.58 8.52 6.85
C GLN A 59 -4.06 8.09 5.46
N PRO A 60 -3.09 8.80 4.83
CA PRO A 60 -2.58 8.44 3.51
C PRO A 60 -2.03 7.02 3.46
N ALA A 61 -2.43 6.26 2.44
CA ALA A 61 -1.98 4.88 2.27
C ALA A 61 -0.44 4.78 2.24
N ILE A 62 0.23 5.71 1.56
CA ILE A 62 1.71 5.77 1.50
C ILE A 62 2.33 5.90 2.90
N TYR A 63 1.73 6.71 3.77
CA TYR A 63 2.23 6.89 5.13
C TYR A 63 2.01 5.61 5.94
N LEU A 64 0.80 5.06 5.92
CA LEU A 64 0.48 3.82 6.65
C LEU A 64 1.39 2.66 6.23
N ALA A 65 1.60 2.49 4.92
CA ALA A 65 2.49 1.47 4.38
C ALA A 65 3.94 1.69 4.85
N ALA A 66 4.44 2.93 4.79
CA ALA A 66 5.78 3.26 5.26
C ALA A 66 5.95 2.98 6.76
N GLN A 67 4.96 3.31 7.59
CA GLN A 67 5.04 3.06 9.03
C GLN A 67 5.01 1.56 9.37
N LEU A 68 4.13 0.78 8.74
CA LEU A 68 4.08 -0.67 8.95
C LEU A 68 5.39 -1.35 8.51
N LYS A 69 5.96 -0.95 7.37
CA LYS A 69 7.27 -1.43 6.91
C LYS A 69 8.37 -1.05 7.91
N ALA A 70 8.37 0.19 8.38
CA ALA A 70 9.34 0.65 9.36
C ALA A 70 9.26 -0.11 10.71
N TYR A 71 8.06 -0.45 11.18
CA TYR A 71 7.89 -1.30 12.36
C TYR A 71 8.37 -2.74 12.12
N ARG A 72 8.04 -3.33 10.96
CA ARG A 72 8.44 -4.69 10.58
C ARG A 72 9.96 -4.85 10.46
N GLU A 73 10.62 -3.81 9.93
CA GLU A 73 12.07 -3.74 9.70
C GLU A 73 12.84 -3.24 10.93
N GLY A 74 12.16 -2.65 11.91
CA GLY A 74 12.74 -2.15 13.15
C GLY A 74 13.37 -0.76 13.04
N SER A 75 13.25 -0.07 11.90
CA SER A 75 13.66 1.33 11.73
C SER A 75 12.76 2.30 12.50
N ARG A 76 11.49 1.91 12.74
CA ARG A 76 10.62 2.53 13.75
C ARG A 76 10.43 1.56 14.91
N LYS A 77 10.74 2.02 16.13
CA LYS A 77 10.69 1.19 17.34
C LYS A 77 9.37 1.35 18.08
N HIS A 78 8.69 0.25 18.35
CA HIS A 78 7.59 0.12 19.30
C HIS A 78 7.32 -1.37 19.55
N GLU A 79 7.30 -1.82 20.81
CA GLU A 79 7.29 -3.26 21.14
C GLU A 79 6.06 -3.97 20.56
N VAL A 80 4.86 -3.42 20.78
CA VAL A 80 3.61 -4.01 20.28
C VAL A 80 3.54 -4.00 18.75
N MET A 81 3.73 -2.83 18.12
CA MET A 81 3.60 -2.73 16.66
C MET A 81 4.70 -3.48 15.90
N ALA A 82 5.88 -3.69 16.48
CA ALA A 82 6.89 -4.55 15.89
C ALA A 82 6.39 -6.00 15.77
N VAL A 83 5.74 -6.53 16.82
CA VAL A 83 5.13 -7.87 16.80
C VAL A 83 3.99 -7.93 15.79
N MET A 84 3.11 -6.92 15.77
CA MET A 84 1.97 -6.87 14.86
C MET A 84 2.38 -6.76 13.38
N ALA A 85 3.45 -6.02 13.08
CA ALA A 85 3.92 -5.81 11.72
C ALA A 85 4.80 -6.95 11.21
N LYS A 86 5.44 -7.73 12.10
CA LYS A 86 6.38 -8.80 11.74
C LYS A 86 5.83 -9.83 10.74
N PRO A 87 4.60 -10.37 10.88
CA PRO A 87 4.08 -11.38 9.96
C PRO A 87 3.52 -10.81 8.65
N LEU A 88 3.43 -9.49 8.48
CA LEU A 88 2.79 -8.88 7.33
C LEU A 88 3.70 -8.95 6.10
N SER A 89 3.17 -9.50 5.00
CA SER A 89 3.79 -9.34 3.67
C SER A 89 3.63 -7.91 3.15
N ASP A 90 4.36 -7.57 2.09
CA ASP A 90 4.19 -6.25 1.43
C ASP A 90 2.77 -6.06 0.91
N ALA A 91 2.18 -7.11 0.32
CA ALA A 91 0.79 -7.08 -0.11
C ALA A 91 -0.16 -6.81 1.06
N ASP A 92 0.03 -7.48 2.20
CA ASP A 92 -0.80 -7.25 3.39
C ASP A 92 -0.75 -5.80 3.88
N ILE A 93 0.46 -5.22 3.88
CA ILE A 93 0.67 -3.82 4.26
C ILE A 93 -0.07 -2.89 3.29
N ASP A 94 0.03 -3.14 1.99
CA ASP A 94 -0.62 -2.32 0.98
C ASP A 94 -2.16 -2.46 1.06
N HIS A 95 -2.69 -3.65 1.34
CA HIS A 95 -4.11 -3.89 1.60
C HIS A 95 -4.61 -3.13 2.84
N LEU A 96 -3.90 -3.24 3.97
CA LEU A 96 -4.23 -2.54 5.22
C LEU A 96 -4.20 -1.02 5.03
N ALA A 97 -3.16 -0.52 4.34
CA ALA A 97 -3.01 0.90 4.03
C ALA A 97 -4.14 1.41 3.14
N ALA A 98 -4.53 0.66 2.10
CA ALA A 98 -5.64 1.00 1.23
C ALA A 98 -6.98 1.04 1.98
N TRP A 99 -7.23 0.06 2.86
CA TRP A 99 -8.45 0.04 3.68
C TRP A 99 -8.58 1.28 4.56
N TYR A 100 -7.60 1.58 5.41
CA TYR A 100 -7.68 2.72 6.32
C TYR A 100 -7.71 4.06 5.60
N ASN A 101 -7.00 4.18 4.47
CA ASN A 101 -7.06 5.37 3.62
C ASN A 101 -8.44 5.60 2.99
N ALA A 102 -9.18 4.54 2.68
CA ALA A 102 -10.51 4.64 2.12
C ALA A 102 -11.55 5.17 3.13
N ILE A 103 -11.29 5.05 4.44
CA ILE A 103 -12.19 5.54 5.49
C ILE A 103 -12.31 7.06 5.41
N ARG A 104 -13.54 7.56 5.29
CA ARG A 104 -13.83 9.00 5.29
C ARG A 104 -14.03 9.48 6.72
N ILE A 105 -13.35 10.58 7.06
CA ILE A 105 -13.51 11.26 8.34
C ILE A 105 -14.14 12.63 8.09
N GLU A 106 -15.22 12.92 8.81
CA GLU A 106 -15.81 14.25 8.86
C GLU A 106 -15.37 14.92 10.16
N ALA A 107 -14.79 16.12 10.03
CA ALA A 107 -14.41 16.93 11.17
C ALA A 107 -15.38 18.10 11.29
N ILE A 108 -15.95 18.27 12.49
CA ILE A 108 -16.72 19.46 12.84
C ILE A 108 -15.75 20.41 13.54
N LEU A 109 -15.51 21.56 12.91
CA LEU A 109 -14.70 22.61 13.51
C LEU A 109 -15.53 23.38 14.54
N PRO A 110 -14.92 23.80 15.67
CA PRO A 110 -15.59 24.63 16.68
C PRO A 110 -15.94 26.02 16.16
#